data_AF-A0ABC9TBT5-F1
#
_entry.id   AF-A0ABC9TBT5-F1
#
_cell.length_a   1.000
_cell.length_b   1.000
_cell.length_c   1.000
_cell.angle_alpha   90.00
_cell.angle_beta   90.00
_cell.angle_gamma   90.00
#
_symmetry.space_group_name_H-M   'P 1'
#
loop_
_entity.id
_entity.type
_entity.pdbx_description
1 polymer ?
#
loop_
_entity_poly.entity_id
_entity_poly.type
_entity_poly.pdbx_seq_one_letter_code
_entity_poly.pdbx_strand_id
1 'polypeptide(L)'
;MRLNALMLGQFRLLLQVKLLAKKGYSQGDIAGTLKAHPYRVKLAMRQVDRLPYQQLATAYSGLVDTETAMKTGTIDKALAFELFMLKYTGQQSGKHVRG
;
A
#
# COMPACT_ATOMS: atom_id res chain seq x y z
N MET A 1 3.45 16.20 2.57
CA MET A 1 3.85 14.99 3.34
C MET A 1 2.69 14.19 3.93
N ARG A 2 1.58 14.81 4.36
CA ARG A 2 0.51 14.09 5.09
C ARG A 2 -0.09 12.92 4.29
N LEU A 3 -0.34 13.09 3.00
CA LEU A 3 -0.94 12.03 2.16
C LEU A 3 -0.03 10.80 2.00
N ASN A 4 1.26 10.97 1.68
CA ASN A 4 2.18 9.84 1.50
C ASN A 4 2.36 9.04 2.80
N ALA A 5 2.49 9.72 3.94
CA ALA A 5 2.58 9.08 5.26
C ALA A 5 1.30 8.28 5.61
N LEU A 6 0.13 8.80 5.26
CA LEU A 6 -1.15 8.09 5.43
C LEU A 6 -1.20 6.83 4.54
N MET A 7 -0.79 6.95 3.27
CA MET A 7 -0.74 5.82 2.33
C MET A 7 0.24 4.74 2.80
N LEU A 8 1.43 5.12 3.27
CA LEU A 8 2.39 4.20 3.89
C LEU A 8 1.79 3.44 5.07
N GLY A 9 1.08 4.14 5.95
CA GLY A 9 0.36 3.52 7.06
C GLY A 9 -0.68 2.50 6.57
N GLN A 10 -1.44 2.83 5.53
CA GLN A 10 -2.47 1.96 4.98
C GLN A 10 -1.88 0.71 4.31
N PHE A 11 -0.89 0.86 3.42
CA PHE A 11 -0.27 -0.28 2.74
C PHE A 11 0.44 -1.22 3.71
N ARG A 12 1.09 -0.67 4.75
CA ARG A 12 1.68 -1.48 5.84
C ARG A 12 0.62 -2.31 6.57
N LEU A 13 -0.53 -1.72 6.89
CA LEU A 13 -1.63 -2.47 7.50
C LEU A 13 -2.10 -3.59 6.57
N LEU A 14 -2.29 -3.32 5.28
CA LEU A 14 -2.73 -4.32 4.30
C LEU A 14 -1.72 -5.48 4.19
N LEU A 15 -0.42 -5.18 4.15
CA LEU A 15 0.63 -6.20 4.14
C LEU A 15 0.61 -7.07 5.40
N GLN A 16 0.50 -6.45 6.58
CA GLN A 16 0.44 -7.16 7.85
C GLN A 16 -0.79 -8.06 7.94
N VAL A 17 -1.97 -7.57 7.55
CA VAL A 17 -3.21 -8.35 7.54
C VAL A 17 -3.11 -9.50 6.53
N LYS A 18 -2.63 -9.26 5.30
CA LYS A 18 -2.44 -10.33 4.29
C LYS A 18 -1.54 -11.43 4.81
N LEU A 19 -0.43 -11.07 5.46
CA LEU A 19 0.56 -12.03 5.96
C LEU A 19 0.01 -12.85 7.13
N LEU A 20 -0.68 -12.22 8.08
CA LEU A 20 -1.29 -12.92 9.22
C LEU A 20 -2.46 -13.80 8.79
N ALA A 21 -3.32 -13.32 7.87
CA ALA A 21 -4.39 -14.13 7.29
C ALA A 21 -3.84 -15.37 6.57
N LYS A 22 -2.75 -15.22 5.80
CA LYS A 22 -2.05 -16.36 5.16
C LYS A 22 -1.50 -17.36 6.18
N LYS A 23 -1.17 -16.92 7.40
CA LYS A 23 -0.75 -17.78 8.52
C LYS A 23 -1.93 -18.42 9.28
N GLY A 24 -3.16 -18.18 8.86
CA GLY A 24 -4.37 -18.76 9.47
C GLY A 24 -4.95 -17.99 10.64
N TYR A 25 -4.49 -16.76 10.90
CA TYR A 25 -5.01 -15.94 12.00
C TYR A 25 -6.45 -15.51 11.73
N SER A 26 -7.32 -15.55 12.74
CA SER A 26 -8.67 -15.03 12.65
C SER A 26 -8.68 -13.49 12.64
N GLN A 27 -9.81 -12.88 12.25
CA GLN A 27 -9.96 -11.42 12.31
C GLN A 27 -9.69 -10.85 13.73
N GLY A 28 -10.10 -11.58 14.78
CA GLY A 28 -9.89 -11.19 16.17
C GLY A 28 -8.42 -11.23 16.56
N ASP A 29 -7.74 -12.32 16.21
CA ASP A 29 -6.30 -12.50 16.51
C ASP A 29 -5.46 -11.44 15.79
N ILE A 30 -5.81 -11.10 14.55
CA ILE A 30 -5.15 -10.04 13.79
C ILE A 30 -5.36 -8.68 14.48
N ALA A 31 -6.59 -8.37 14.91
CA ALA A 31 -6.88 -7.11 15.61
C ALA A 31 -6.07 -6.97 16.90
N GLY A 32 -6.00 -8.05 17.70
CA GLY A 32 -5.17 -8.10 18.90
C GLY A 32 -3.67 -7.96 18.60
N THR A 33 -3.16 -8.75 17.65
CA THR A 33 -1.74 -8.77 17.25
C THR A 33 -1.28 -7.40 16.77
N LEU A 34 -2.08 -6.73 15.96
CA LEU A 34 -1.75 -5.41 15.39
C LEU A 34 -2.13 -4.24 16.29
N LYS A 35 -2.76 -4.50 17.45
CA LYS A 35 -3.36 -3.49 18.33
C LYS A 35 -4.24 -2.51 17.53
N ALA A 36 -4.96 -3.04 16.55
CA ALA A 36 -5.77 -2.27 15.61
C ALA A 36 -7.25 -2.49 15.89
N HIS A 37 -8.06 -1.45 15.66
CA HIS A 37 -9.50 -1.55 15.87
C HIS A 37 -10.13 -2.66 15.00
N PRO A 38 -11.01 -3.54 15.53
CA PRO A 38 -11.55 -4.69 14.81
C PRO A 38 -12.21 -4.34 13.48
N TYR A 39 -12.94 -3.21 13.42
CA TYR A 39 -13.57 -2.76 12.18
C TYR A 39 -12.57 -2.43 11.07
N ARG A 40 -11.41 -1.84 11.44
CA ARG A 40 -10.35 -1.50 10.49
C ARG A 40 -9.71 -2.77 9.92
N VAL A 41 -9.50 -3.78 10.76
CA VAL A 41 -9.02 -5.11 10.32
C VAL A 41 -10.04 -5.79 9.42
N LYS A 42 -11.33 -5.75 9.76
CA LYS A 42 -12.41 -6.30 8.91
C LYS A 42 -12.42 -5.71 7.50
N LEU A 43 -12.20 -4.40 7.37
CA LEU A 43 -12.10 -3.73 6.07
C LEU A 43 -10.82 -4.12 5.34
N ALA A 44 -9.69 -4.16 6.03
CA ALA A 44 -8.41 -4.56 5.47
C ALA A 44 -8.45 -6.01 4.95
N MET A 45 -9.02 -6.96 5.72
CA MET A 45 -9.19 -8.35 5.29
C MET A 45 -9.94 -8.46 3.96
N ARG A 46 -11.07 -7.74 3.83
CA ARG A 46 -11.86 -7.69 2.58
C ARG A 46 -11.07 -7.12 1.39
N GLN A 47 -10.17 -6.17 1.63
CA GLN A 47 -9.33 -5.60 0.58
C GLN A 47 -8.23 -6.57 0.16
N VAL A 48 -7.53 -7.16 1.13
CA VAL A 48 -6.37 -8.01 0.85
C VAL A 48 -6.76 -9.34 0.23
N ASP A 49 -7.99 -9.82 0.39
CA ASP A 49 -8.47 -11.02 -0.31
C ASP A 49 -8.36 -10.89 -1.83
N ARG A 50 -8.58 -9.68 -2.36
CA ARG A 50 -8.57 -9.40 -3.81
C ARG A 50 -7.22 -8.90 -4.33
N LEU A 51 -6.25 -8.65 -3.45
CA LEU A 51 -4.97 -8.03 -3.81
C LEU A 51 -3.82 -9.02 -3.61
N PRO A 52 -3.00 -9.30 -4.65
CA PRO A 52 -1.78 -10.09 -4.51
C PRO A 52 -0.78 -9.43 -3.56
N TYR A 53 -0.07 -10.24 -2.77
CA TYR A 53 0.96 -9.74 -1.85
C TYR A 53 2.03 -8.91 -2.58
N GLN A 54 2.49 -9.38 -3.74
CA GLN A 54 3.52 -8.69 -4.54
C GLN A 54 3.07 -7.27 -4.92
N GLN A 55 1.81 -7.08 -5.33
CA GLN A 55 1.29 -5.75 -5.69
C GLN A 55 1.30 -4.80 -4.48
N LEU A 56 0.89 -5.28 -3.30
CA LEU A 56 0.94 -4.50 -2.06
C LEU A 56 2.38 -4.14 -1.68
N ALA A 57 3.32 -5.07 -1.82
CA ALA A 57 4.73 -4.88 -1.47
C ALA A 57 5.43 -3.90 -2.42
N THR A 58 5.17 -3.98 -3.73
CA THR A 58 5.70 -3.06 -4.73
C THR A 58 5.18 -1.64 -4.53
N ALA A 59 3.89 -1.48 -4.22
CA ALA A 59 3.31 -0.18 -3.92
C ALA A 59 3.89 0.42 -2.62
N TYR A 60 4.01 -0.39 -1.56
CA TYR A 60 4.62 0.05 -0.31
C TYR A 60 6.06 0.53 -0.49
N SER A 61 6.87 -0.24 -1.23
CA SER A 61 8.27 0.11 -1.50
C SER A 61 8.37 1.44 -2.25
N GLY A 62 7.55 1.64 -3.29
CA GLY A 62 7.53 2.92 -4.02
C GLY A 62 7.09 4.11 -3.18
N LEU A 63 6.17 3.92 -2.22
CA LEU A 63 5.79 4.98 -1.28
C LEU A 63 6.95 5.34 -0.35
N VAL A 64 7.75 4.35 0.09
CA VAL A 64 8.96 4.55 0.92
C VAL A 64 10.04 5.30 0.15
N ASP A 65 10.32 4.88 -1.09
CA ASP A 65 11.29 5.53 -1.96
C ASP A 65 10.89 7.00 -2.21
N THR A 66 9.61 7.23 -2.47
CA THR A 66 9.05 8.57 -2.68
C THR A 66 9.18 9.43 -1.42
N GLU A 67 8.87 8.87 -0.24
CA GLU A 67 9.02 9.59 1.02
C GLU A 67 10.48 9.97 1.30
N THR A 68 11.41 9.07 0.95
CA THR A 68 12.85 9.28 1.09
C THR A 68 13.33 10.39 0.16
N ALA A 69 13.00 10.33 -1.13
CA ALA A 69 13.36 11.35 -2.12
C ALA A 69 12.81 12.74 -1.77
N MET A 70 11.61 12.80 -1.22
CA MET A 70 11.01 14.05 -0.73
C MET A 70 11.70 14.63 0.51
N LYS A 71 12.25 13.76 1.38
CA LYS A 71 12.98 14.17 2.61
C LYS A 71 14.41 14.59 2.32
N THR A 72 15.04 14.04 1.28
CA THR A 72 16.41 14.40 0.85
C THR A 72 16.49 15.67 0.01
N GLY A 73 15.34 16.32 -0.29
CA GLY A 73 15.28 17.62 -0.96
C GLY A 73 15.59 17.58 -2.47
N THR A 74 15.62 16.39 -3.07
CA THR A 74 16.12 16.19 -4.44
C THR A 74 15.07 16.54 -5.51
N ILE A 75 13.78 16.64 -5.14
CA ILE A 75 12.65 16.90 -6.05
C ILE A 75 11.61 17.77 -5.34
N ASP A 76 10.99 18.70 -6.08
CA ASP A 76 9.81 19.44 -5.60
C ASP A 76 8.69 18.47 -5.16
N LYS A 77 8.02 18.81 -4.05
CA LYS A 77 7.09 17.90 -3.38
C LYS A 77 5.82 17.61 -4.19
N ALA A 78 5.35 18.55 -5.01
CA ALA A 78 4.20 18.33 -5.88
C ALA A 78 4.61 17.42 -7.04
N LEU A 79 5.76 17.70 -7.66
CA LEU A 79 6.32 16.91 -8.76
C LEU A 79 6.61 15.46 -8.34
N ALA A 80 7.17 15.23 -7.15
CA ALA A 80 7.41 13.88 -6.63
C ALA A 80 6.11 13.06 -6.50
N PHE A 81 5.02 13.70 -6.09
CA PHE A 81 3.72 13.04 -5.98
C PHE A 81 3.08 12.77 -7.35
N GLU A 82 3.18 13.72 -8.29
CA GLU A 82 2.71 13.54 -9.67
C GLU A 82 3.45 12.40 -10.38
N LEU A 83 4.78 12.32 -10.24
CA LEU A 83 5.59 11.22 -10.78
C LEU A 83 5.23 9.88 -10.15
N PHE A 84 4.98 9.85 -8.83
CA PHE A 84 4.47 8.66 -8.16
C PHE A 84 3.12 8.23 -8.75
N MET A 85 2.17 9.16 -8.87
CA MET A 85 0.88 8.86 -9.47
C MET A 85 1.03 8.32 -10.89
N LEU A 86 1.80 8.99 -11.77
CA LEU A 86 2.05 8.53 -13.14
C LEU A 86 2.65 7.12 -13.20
N LYS A 87 3.61 6.79 -12.32
CA LYS A 87 4.23 5.46 -12.26
C LYS A 87 3.22 4.35 -11.93
N TYR A 88 2.23 4.65 -11.10
CA TYR A 88 1.28 3.65 -10.57
C TYR A 88 -0.12 3.69 -11.21
N THR A 89 -0.53 4.79 -11.84
CA THR A 89 -1.78 4.91 -12.61
C THR A 89 -1.57 4.71 -14.10
N GLY A 90 -0.38 5.05 -14.64
CA GLY A 90 -0.03 4.89 -16.06
C GLY A 90 0.16 3.45 -16.52
N GLN A 91 0.24 2.48 -15.60
CA GLN A 91 0.32 1.05 -15.95
C GLN A 91 -1.01 0.46 -16.45
N GLN A 92 -2.11 1.22 -16.47
CA GLN A 92 -3.43 0.76 -16.94
C GLN A 92 -3.69 1.03 -18.44
N SER A 93 -2.77 1.64 -19.20
CA SER A 93 -3.01 1.97 -20.63
C SER A 93 -2.18 1.15 -21.63
N GLY A 94 -1.47 0.11 -21.19
CA GLY A 94 -0.53 -0.63 -22.05
C GLY A 94 -0.93 -2.05 -22.48
N LYS A 95 -2.11 -2.56 -22.10
CA LYS A 95 -2.54 -3.92 -22.48
C LYS A 95 -3.91 -3.96 -23.15
N HIS A 96 -4.07 -3.19 -24.23
CA HIS A 96 -5.07 -3.51 -25.25
C HIS A 96 -4.69 -2.93 -26.62
N VAL A 97 -3.57 -3.38 -27.20
CA VAL A 97 -3.35 -3.31 -28.65
C VAL A 97 -2.67 -4.59 -29.12
N ARG A 98 -3.50 -5.43 -29.77
CA ARG A 98 -3.22 -6.40 -30.83
C ARG A 98 -2.31 -7.61 -30.54
N GLY A 99 -2.93 -8.77 -30.70
CA GLY A 99 -2.41 -10.12 -30.82
C GLY A 99 -3.59 -11.06 -30.90
#